data_AF-A0A0R3TW96-F1
#
_entry.id   AF-A0A0R3TW96-F1
#
_cell.length_a   1.000
_cell.length_b   1.000
_cell.length_c   1.000
_cell.angle_alpha   90.00
_cell.angle_beta   90.00
_cell.angle_gamma   90.00
#
_symmetry.space_group_name_H-M   'P 1'
#
loop_
_entity.id
_entity.type
_entity.pdbx_description
1 polymer ?
#
loop_
_entity_poly.entity_id
_entity_poly.type
_entity_poly.pdbx_seq_one_letter_code
_entity_poly.pdbx_strand_id
1 'polypeptide(L)'
;MDIRLKYRHLRPANMKALNDEFGKITKDSNELEDKLSILAKSRKSLHTAQMYRTHFTIWLDAWRKLQDSFRSIYSDLRSSVYSNSDLNSFSWTDSGLSLSQFVDLQSKISNSAGFDKYCRASLRDANVEIDNEYFKLLQLESDINDFQLASRLDTFTWVRKDNNNSTDDKCCGIPSEAWEWTTHDEFFRADLLSEFVHLDSSYFCRLDKIKSDILDLEHNYDIYAWKQNDFVLTEYIYEVYNSSNPSRCRQHCIDFLNRIPSLGPKKPHAQLLDFFREHDILKTKLEDTLLSWTRAKQELADRIQITLEDALEEHQKRSEGKMNAEKQRLTCQLLAEKVQKWRKEKDELVELEYRVKEANRITERERGMKKQEREEKRRQNIKNKVSIVFPNKYELVLLISKTHFYLPALPTND
;
A
#
# COMPACT_ATOMS: atom_id res chain seq x y z
N MET A 1 -23.88 -32.21 57.35
CA MET A 1 -24.91 -31.16 57.20
C MET A 1 -25.60 -31.37 55.87
N ASP A 2 -26.92 -31.52 55.87
CA ASP A 2 -27.69 -31.74 54.64
C ASP A 2 -27.75 -30.44 53.82
N ILE A 3 -27.18 -30.46 52.62
CA ILE A 3 -27.09 -29.31 51.70
C ILE A 3 -28.50 -28.79 51.34
N ARG A 4 -29.53 -29.63 51.49
CA ARG A 4 -30.94 -29.29 51.23
C ARG A 4 -31.56 -28.36 52.26
N LEU A 5 -30.96 -28.20 53.45
CA LEU A 5 -31.46 -27.28 54.47
C LEU A 5 -31.04 -25.82 54.23
N LYS A 6 -30.00 -25.58 53.43
CA LYS A 6 -29.41 -24.24 53.24
C LYS A 6 -30.30 -23.27 52.44
N TYR A 7 -31.34 -23.78 51.77
CA TYR A 7 -32.16 -23.00 50.83
C TYR A 7 -33.63 -22.85 51.22
N ARG A 8 -34.06 -23.36 52.38
CA ARG A 8 -35.47 -23.25 52.83
C ARG A 8 -35.93 -21.83 53.17
N HIS A 9 -35.01 -20.86 53.24
CA HIS A 9 -35.31 -19.47 53.57
C HIS A 9 -35.48 -18.57 52.33
N LEU A 10 -35.18 -19.08 51.13
CA LEU A 10 -35.40 -18.34 49.91
C LEU A 10 -36.90 -18.31 49.62
N ARG A 11 -37.53 -17.15 49.85
CA ARG A 11 -38.89 -16.90 49.36
C ARG A 11 -38.89 -17.16 47.85
N PRO A 12 -39.90 -17.83 47.29
CA PRO A 12 -40.03 -17.95 45.84
C PRO A 12 -39.98 -16.55 45.25
N ALA A 13 -38.93 -16.28 44.47
CA ALA A 13 -38.73 -15.00 43.83
C ALA A 13 -40.01 -14.67 43.06
N ASN A 14 -40.45 -13.41 43.13
CA ASN A 14 -41.58 -12.95 42.36
C ASN A 14 -41.20 -12.99 40.87
N MET A 15 -41.37 -14.15 40.23
CA MET A 15 -40.97 -14.42 38.84
C MET A 15 -41.55 -13.40 37.87
N LYS A 16 -42.70 -12.82 38.22
CA LYS A 16 -43.31 -11.74 37.45
C LYS A 16 -42.45 -10.48 37.47
N ALA A 17 -42.03 -10.03 38.66
CA ALA A 17 -41.15 -8.88 38.81
C ALA A 17 -39.78 -9.09 38.14
N LEU A 18 -39.25 -10.32 38.22
CA LEU A 18 -38.00 -10.68 37.53
C LEU A 18 -38.15 -10.60 36.01
N ASN A 19 -39.23 -11.15 35.45
CA ASN A 19 -39.50 -11.08 34.01
C ASN A 19 -39.76 -9.64 33.53
N ASP A 20 -40.41 -8.82 34.35
CA ASP A 20 -40.63 -7.40 34.07
C ASP A 20 -39.30 -6.63 34.04
N GLU A 21 -38.38 -6.91 34.97
CA GLU A 21 -37.02 -6.34 34.94
C GLU A 21 -36.20 -6.84 33.75
N PHE A 22 -36.25 -8.13 33.42
CA PHE A 22 -35.59 -8.66 32.22
C PHE A 22 -36.14 -7.99 30.95
N GLY A 23 -37.45 -7.80 30.84
CA GLY A 23 -38.05 -7.09 29.72
C GLY A 23 -37.56 -5.65 29.62
N LYS A 24 -37.38 -4.96 30.75
CA LYS A 24 -36.81 -3.61 30.80
C LYS A 24 -35.35 -3.60 30.37
N ILE A 25 -34.52 -4.50 30.90
CA ILE A 25 -33.10 -4.61 30.53
C ILE A 25 -32.93 -4.89 29.05
N THR A 26 -33.71 -5.81 28.48
CA THR A 26 -33.66 -6.11 27.04
C THR A 26 -34.06 -4.89 26.20
N LYS A 27 -35.07 -4.13 26.64
CA LYS A 27 -35.47 -2.89 25.96
C LYS A 27 -34.36 -1.84 26.01
N ASP A 28 -33.78 -1.61 27.18
CA ASP A 28 -32.71 -0.62 27.38
C ASP A 28 -31.44 -1.02 26.61
N SER A 29 -31.14 -2.33 26.54
CA SER A 29 -30.05 -2.89 25.74
C SER A 29 -30.23 -2.63 24.25
N ASN A 30 -31.42 -2.87 23.71
CA ASN A 30 -31.72 -2.61 22.30
C ASN A 30 -31.63 -1.11 21.97
N GLU A 31 -32.09 -0.23 22.87
CA GLU A 31 -31.98 1.22 22.69
C GLU A 31 -30.52 1.69 22.70
N LEU A 32 -29.67 1.06 23.52
CA LEU A 32 -28.24 1.33 23.54
C LEU A 32 -27.56 0.86 22.24
N GLU A 33 -27.91 -0.31 21.74
CA GLU A 33 -27.38 -0.86 20.49
C GLU A 33 -27.74 0.03 19.29
N ASP A 34 -28.97 0.53 19.23
CA ASP A 34 -29.41 1.51 18.21
C ASP A 34 -28.59 2.80 18.26
N LYS A 35 -28.32 3.34 19.46
CA LYS A 35 -27.48 4.54 19.64
C LYS A 35 -26.04 4.31 19.21
N LEU A 36 -25.45 3.15 19.55
CA LEU A 36 -24.10 2.78 19.13
C LEU A 36 -24.00 2.61 17.61
N SER A 37 -25.04 2.04 16.97
CA SER A 37 -25.13 1.91 15.51
C SER A 37 -25.17 3.28 14.81
N ILE A 38 -25.94 4.23 15.35
CA ILE A 38 -25.98 5.62 14.85
C ILE A 38 -24.61 6.28 15.01
N LEU A 39 -23.94 6.10 16.15
CA LEU A 39 -22.62 6.67 16.42
C LEU A 39 -21.52 6.08 15.50
N ALA A 40 -21.55 4.78 15.23
CA ALA A 40 -20.64 4.14 14.28
C ALA A 40 -20.82 4.69 12.85
N LYS A 41 -22.07 4.88 12.41
CA LYS A 41 -22.38 5.50 11.12
C LYS A 41 -21.89 6.96 11.06
N SER A 42 -22.07 7.70 12.14
CA SER A 42 -21.59 9.08 12.27
C SER A 42 -20.06 9.17 12.19
N ARG A 43 -19.31 8.31 12.91
CA ARG A 43 -17.84 8.27 12.83
C ARG A 43 -17.33 7.94 11.43
N LYS A 44 -17.96 6.96 10.75
CA LYS A 44 -17.62 6.62 9.37
C LYS A 44 -17.87 7.80 8.42
N SER A 45 -18.95 8.54 8.64
CA SER A 45 -19.24 9.77 7.88
C SER A 45 -18.21 10.87 8.16
N LEU A 46 -17.81 11.10 9.42
CA LEU A 46 -16.77 12.06 9.79
C LEU A 46 -15.43 11.73 9.13
N HIS A 47 -14.98 10.48 9.22
CA HIS A 47 -13.75 10.03 8.57
C HIS A 47 -13.80 10.28 7.06
N THR A 48 -14.93 9.94 6.42
CA THR A 48 -15.16 10.18 5.00
C THR A 48 -15.11 11.68 4.65
N ALA A 49 -15.73 12.54 5.47
CA ALA A 49 -15.69 13.99 5.30
C ALA A 49 -14.28 14.57 5.46
N GLN A 50 -13.53 14.11 6.46
CA GLN A 50 -12.12 14.49 6.65
C GLN A 50 -11.25 14.05 5.46
N MET A 51 -11.45 12.83 4.96
CA MET A 51 -10.83 12.32 3.73
C MET A 51 -11.12 13.24 2.53
N TYR A 52 -12.39 13.60 2.32
CA TYR A 52 -12.78 14.53 1.26
C TYR A 52 -12.14 15.92 1.41
N ARG A 53 -12.04 16.45 2.64
CA ARG A 53 -11.37 17.72 2.92
C ARG A 53 -9.88 17.67 2.59
N THR A 54 -9.21 16.57 2.91
CA THR A 54 -7.80 16.34 2.56
C THR A 54 -7.63 16.24 1.04
N HIS A 55 -8.45 15.44 0.36
CA HIS A 55 -8.44 15.34 -1.11
C HIS A 55 -8.72 16.67 -1.79
N PHE A 56 -9.68 17.44 -1.28
CA PHE A 56 -9.99 18.78 -1.81
C PHE A 56 -8.81 19.74 -1.64
N THR A 57 -8.12 19.69 -0.51
CA THR A 57 -6.92 20.51 -0.26
C THR A 57 -5.79 20.16 -1.23
N ILE A 58 -5.55 18.86 -1.44
CA ILE A 58 -4.56 18.35 -2.43
C ILE A 58 -4.93 18.82 -3.84
N TRP A 59 -6.20 18.68 -4.22
CA TRP A 59 -6.70 19.10 -5.53
C TRP A 59 -6.57 20.62 -5.73
N LEU A 60 -6.91 21.43 -4.73
CA LEU A 60 -6.74 22.90 -4.77
C LEU A 60 -5.27 23.30 -4.96
N ASP A 61 -4.34 22.63 -4.26
CA ASP A 61 -2.91 22.90 -4.38
C ASP A 61 -2.39 22.54 -5.79
N ALA A 62 -2.80 21.38 -6.31
CA ALA A 62 -2.48 20.97 -7.68
C ALA A 62 -3.03 21.96 -8.73
N TRP A 63 -4.26 22.44 -8.52
CA TRP A 63 -4.89 23.43 -9.39
C TRP A 63 -4.16 24.78 -9.37
N ARG A 64 -3.76 25.27 -8.19
CA ARG A 64 -2.96 26.50 -8.07
C ARG A 64 -1.63 26.38 -8.82
N LYS A 65 -0.91 25.27 -8.65
CA LYS A 65 0.34 24.97 -9.38
C LYS A 65 0.15 24.97 -10.90
N LEU A 66 -0.96 24.41 -11.39
CA LEU A 66 -1.29 24.43 -12.81
C LEU A 66 -1.58 25.86 -13.30
N GLN A 67 -2.33 26.65 -12.52
CA GLN A 67 -2.66 28.03 -12.85
C GLN A 67 -1.41 28.93 -12.89
N ASP A 68 -0.49 28.75 -11.94
CA ASP A 68 0.79 29.46 -11.93
C ASP A 68 1.66 29.06 -13.12
N SER A 69 1.67 27.78 -13.49
CA SER A 69 2.34 27.28 -14.70
C SER A 69 1.77 27.92 -15.97
N PHE A 70 0.44 28.02 -16.08
CA PHE A 70 -0.22 28.72 -17.18
C PHE A 70 0.11 30.21 -17.22
N ARG A 71 0.15 30.89 -16.06
CA ARG A 71 0.55 32.29 -15.96
C ARG A 71 1.99 32.50 -16.39
N SER A 72 2.90 31.61 -15.99
CA SER A 72 4.31 31.62 -16.42
C SER A 72 4.40 31.50 -17.93
N ILE A 73 3.79 30.45 -18.52
CA ILE A 73 3.79 30.24 -19.98
C ILE A 73 3.20 31.45 -20.71
N TYR A 74 2.09 32.00 -20.21
CA TYR A 74 1.47 33.18 -20.81
C TYR A 74 2.38 34.42 -20.72
N SER A 75 3.05 34.62 -19.59
CA SER A 75 4.03 35.70 -19.41
C SER A 75 5.22 35.54 -20.35
N ASP A 76 5.76 34.33 -20.47
CA ASP A 76 6.87 34.00 -21.35
C ASP A 76 6.47 34.25 -22.81
N LEU A 77 5.31 33.75 -23.23
CA LEU A 77 4.78 33.92 -24.58
C LEU A 77 4.49 35.40 -24.88
N ARG A 78 3.94 36.14 -23.92
CA ARG A 78 3.73 37.59 -24.03
C ARG A 78 5.07 38.33 -24.14
N SER A 79 6.08 37.96 -23.37
CA SER A 79 7.42 38.56 -23.48
C SER A 79 8.06 38.26 -24.83
N SER A 80 7.99 37.01 -25.31
CA SER A 80 8.56 36.62 -26.61
C SER A 80 7.84 37.27 -27.80
N VAL A 81 6.53 37.49 -27.70
CA VAL A 81 5.71 38.09 -28.77
C VAL A 81 5.72 39.62 -28.73
N TYR A 82 5.75 40.26 -27.57
CA TYR A 82 5.65 41.74 -27.48
C TYR A 82 6.98 42.45 -27.24
N SER A 83 8.02 41.75 -26.75
CA SER A 83 9.36 42.34 -26.58
C SER A 83 10.23 42.21 -27.82
N ASN A 84 9.77 41.51 -28.86
CA ASN A 84 10.42 41.51 -30.16
C ASN A 84 10.09 42.84 -30.88
N SER A 85 10.93 43.85 -30.68
CA SER A 85 10.92 45.08 -31.49
C SER A 85 11.10 44.81 -32.99
N ASP A 86 11.53 43.60 -33.36
CA ASP A 86 11.71 43.12 -34.74
C ASP A 86 10.44 42.54 -35.38
N LEU A 87 9.31 42.40 -34.66
CA LEU A 87 8.07 41.91 -35.28
C LEU A 87 7.42 42.92 -36.23
N ASN A 88 7.83 44.19 -36.18
CA ASN A 88 7.46 45.19 -37.19
C ASN A 88 8.35 45.14 -38.44
N SER A 89 9.42 44.34 -38.46
CA SER A 89 10.33 44.21 -39.63
C SER A 89 10.14 42.91 -40.41
N PHE A 90 9.42 41.92 -39.86
CA PHE A 90 9.08 40.70 -40.59
C PHE A 90 7.83 40.90 -41.45
N SER A 91 8.00 40.86 -42.78
CA SER A 91 6.88 40.68 -43.69
C SER A 91 6.27 39.31 -43.44
N TRP A 92 5.00 39.27 -43.07
CA TRP A 92 4.25 38.03 -42.88
C TRP A 92 4.07 37.35 -44.23
N THR A 93 5.08 36.58 -44.65
CA THR A 93 4.97 35.74 -45.84
C THR A 93 4.24 34.47 -45.47
N ASP A 94 2.92 34.48 -45.74
CA ASP A 94 1.97 33.43 -46.14
C ASP A 94 2.19 31.94 -45.77
N SER A 95 3.04 31.63 -44.80
CA SER A 95 3.40 30.26 -44.42
C SER A 95 3.00 29.99 -42.97
N GLY A 96 1.73 29.63 -42.82
CA GLY A 96 1.42 28.40 -42.10
C GLY A 96 0.56 28.48 -40.84
N LEU A 97 0.34 29.65 -40.25
CA LEU A 97 -0.64 29.80 -39.16
C LEU A 97 -1.56 30.97 -39.46
N SER A 98 -2.73 30.67 -40.03
CA SER A 98 -3.72 31.68 -40.37
C SER A 98 -4.28 32.30 -39.09
N LEU A 99 -4.54 33.61 -39.11
CA LEU A 99 -5.17 34.36 -38.01
C LEU A 99 -6.42 33.66 -37.45
N SER A 100 -7.14 32.91 -38.31
CA SER A 100 -8.28 32.08 -37.92
C SER A 100 -7.94 30.96 -36.92
N GLN A 101 -6.77 30.33 -37.00
CA GLN A 101 -6.33 29.30 -36.05
C GLN A 101 -6.04 29.89 -34.67
N PHE A 102 -5.55 31.14 -34.62
CA PHE A 102 -5.33 31.86 -33.36
C PHE A 102 -6.66 32.27 -32.71
N VAL A 103 -7.62 32.76 -33.50
CA VAL A 103 -8.98 33.07 -33.03
C VAL A 103 -9.70 31.81 -32.53
N ASP A 104 -9.52 30.67 -33.20
CA ASP A 104 -10.07 29.38 -32.75
C ASP A 104 -9.45 28.89 -31.44
N LEU A 105 -8.13 29.06 -31.25
CA LEU A 105 -7.46 28.77 -29.98
C LEU A 105 -7.97 29.70 -28.85
N GLN A 106 -8.16 30.98 -29.14
CA GLN A 106 -8.68 31.95 -28.17
C GLN A 106 -10.14 31.66 -27.79
N SER A 107 -10.95 31.21 -28.74
CA SER A 107 -12.33 30.73 -28.53
C SER A 107 -12.37 29.48 -27.65
N LYS A 108 -11.48 28.49 -27.91
CA LYS A 108 -11.36 27.28 -27.08
C LYS A 108 -10.92 27.59 -25.64
N ILE A 109 -9.99 28.52 -25.46
CA ILE A 109 -9.56 28.99 -24.13
C ILE A 109 -10.71 29.69 -23.40
N SER A 110 -11.47 30.54 -24.09
CA SER A 110 -12.62 31.27 -23.52
C SER A 110 -13.77 30.33 -23.11
N ASN A 111 -14.02 29.27 -23.88
CA ASN A 111 -15.00 28.25 -23.52
C ASN A 111 -14.56 27.40 -22.31
N SER A 112 -13.25 27.20 -22.11
CA SER A 112 -12.72 26.53 -20.90
C SER A 112 -12.93 27.35 -19.62
N ALA A 113 -12.99 28.69 -19.71
CA ALA A 113 -13.27 29.57 -18.57
C ALA A 113 -14.71 29.43 -18.05
N GLY A 114 -15.67 29.06 -18.91
CA GLY A 114 -17.03 28.71 -18.50
C GLY A 114 -17.10 27.43 -17.67
N PHE A 115 -16.29 26.44 -18.04
CA PHE A 115 -16.15 25.18 -17.30
C PHE A 115 -15.53 25.39 -15.91
N ASP A 116 -14.55 26.29 -15.81
CA ASP A 116 -13.94 26.70 -14.52
C ASP A 116 -14.96 27.37 -13.59
N LYS A 117 -15.86 28.21 -14.13
CA LYS A 117 -16.91 28.87 -13.33
C LYS A 117 -17.91 27.87 -12.73
N TYR A 118 -18.30 26.85 -13.50
CA TYR A 118 -19.21 25.79 -13.05
C TYR A 118 -18.55 24.91 -11.97
N CYS A 119 -17.31 24.46 -12.19
CA CYS A 119 -16.57 23.65 -11.21
C CYS A 119 -16.38 24.41 -9.88
N ARG A 120 -16.08 25.72 -9.94
CA ARG A 120 -15.95 26.57 -8.73
C ARG A 120 -17.28 26.80 -8.00
N ALA A 121 -18.42 26.67 -8.67
CA ALA A 121 -19.73 26.76 -8.04
C ALA A 121 -20.07 25.45 -7.32
N SER A 122 -19.99 24.30 -8.02
CA SER A 122 -20.20 22.98 -7.39
C SER A 122 -19.26 22.72 -6.22
N LEU A 123 -18.01 23.19 -6.28
CA LEU A 123 -17.06 23.06 -5.17
C LEU A 123 -17.40 23.96 -3.98
N ARG A 124 -17.97 25.14 -4.21
CA ARG A 124 -18.45 25.99 -3.12
C ARG A 124 -19.64 25.35 -2.43
N ASP A 125 -20.57 24.80 -3.21
CA ASP A 125 -21.75 24.12 -2.67
C ASP A 125 -21.34 22.87 -1.86
N ALA A 126 -20.42 22.06 -2.37
CA ALA A 126 -19.87 20.90 -1.65
C ALA A 126 -19.13 21.29 -0.36
N ASN A 127 -18.36 22.38 -0.35
CA ASN A 127 -17.71 22.87 0.87
C ASN A 127 -18.73 23.35 1.91
N VAL A 128 -19.78 24.06 1.49
CA VAL A 128 -20.85 24.49 2.40
C VAL A 128 -21.55 23.28 3.02
N GLU A 129 -21.77 22.21 2.24
CA GLU A 129 -22.37 20.98 2.75
C GLU A 129 -21.46 20.24 3.72
N ILE A 130 -20.15 20.14 3.43
CA ILE A 130 -19.14 19.59 4.35
C ILE A 130 -19.06 20.41 5.65
N ASP A 131 -19.05 21.74 5.56
CA ASP A 131 -18.99 22.62 6.73
C ASP A 131 -20.27 22.50 7.59
N ASN A 132 -21.44 22.33 6.96
CA ASN A 132 -22.69 22.09 7.67
C ASN A 132 -22.70 20.73 8.39
N GLU A 133 -22.22 19.66 7.76
CA GLU A 133 -22.12 18.34 8.40
C GLU A 133 -21.06 18.33 9.51
N TYR A 134 -19.93 19.00 9.29
CA TYR A 134 -18.91 19.19 10.33
C TYR A 134 -19.46 19.96 11.53
N PHE A 135 -20.28 21.00 11.32
CA PHE A 135 -20.92 21.74 12.40
C PHE A 135 -21.94 20.89 13.18
N LYS A 136 -22.74 20.06 12.50
CA LYS A 136 -23.63 19.10 13.17
C LYS A 136 -22.85 18.07 14.00
N LEU A 137 -21.70 17.63 13.51
CA LEU A 137 -20.83 16.68 14.22
C LEU A 137 -20.15 17.32 15.42
N LEU A 138 -19.70 18.57 15.33
CA LEU A 138 -19.21 19.34 16.48
C LEU A 138 -20.32 19.59 17.51
N GLN A 139 -21.55 19.78 17.06
CA GLN A 139 -22.70 19.92 17.95
C GLN A 139 -23.03 18.59 18.65
N LEU A 140 -22.95 17.47 17.94
CA LEU A 140 -23.04 16.11 18.53
C LEU A 140 -21.87 15.79 19.46
N GLU A 141 -20.65 16.23 19.16
CA GLU A 141 -19.48 16.09 20.02
C GLU A 141 -19.59 16.99 21.26
N SER A 142 -20.18 18.19 21.13
CA SER A 142 -20.58 19.03 22.25
C SER A 142 -21.67 18.35 23.08
N ASP A 143 -22.67 17.74 22.45
CA ASP A 143 -23.75 17.01 23.13
C ASP A 143 -23.24 15.72 23.81
N ILE A 144 -22.16 15.11 23.28
CA ILE A 144 -21.45 13.97 23.89
C ILE A 144 -20.49 14.44 24.99
N ASN A 145 -19.85 15.60 24.85
CA ASN A 145 -19.08 16.24 25.93
C ASN A 145 -20.00 16.89 26.98
N ASP A 146 -21.28 17.06 26.67
CA ASP A 146 -22.40 17.29 27.59
C ASP A 146 -22.88 15.97 28.25
N PHE A 147 -22.16 14.84 28.07
CA PHE A 147 -22.03 13.88 29.17
C PHE A 147 -21.47 14.67 30.33
N GLN A 148 -22.40 15.12 31.18
CA GLN A 148 -22.18 15.81 32.42
C GLN A 148 -20.84 15.40 32.98
N LEU A 149 -20.00 16.39 33.31
CA LEU A 149 -18.88 16.25 34.22
C LEU A 149 -19.37 15.46 35.43
N ALA A 150 -19.27 14.16 35.30
CA ALA A 150 -19.55 13.18 36.31
C ALA A 150 -18.56 13.58 37.40
N SER A 151 -19.06 13.81 38.62
CA SER A 151 -18.24 14.21 39.75
C SER A 151 -16.99 13.34 39.78
N ARG A 152 -15.85 13.82 40.28
CA ARG A 152 -14.63 12.98 40.39
C ARG A 152 -14.92 11.63 41.07
N LEU A 153 -15.97 11.56 41.91
CA LEU A 153 -16.54 10.32 42.48
C LEU A 153 -17.03 9.30 41.43
N ASP A 154 -17.60 9.75 40.33
CA ASP A 154 -18.08 8.90 39.25
C ASP A 154 -16.93 8.18 38.53
N THR A 155 -15.72 8.75 38.50
CA THR A 155 -14.51 8.09 38.00
C THR A 155 -14.24 6.80 38.76
N PHE A 156 -14.39 6.79 40.09
CA PHE A 156 -14.23 5.59 40.91
C PHE A 156 -15.33 4.57 40.64
N THR A 157 -16.57 5.02 40.45
CA THR A 157 -17.67 4.11 40.10
C THR A 157 -17.45 3.44 38.75
N TRP A 158 -16.89 4.18 37.78
CA TRP A 158 -16.52 3.65 36.47
C TRP A 158 -15.39 2.64 36.58
N VAL A 159 -14.28 2.98 37.27
CA VAL A 159 -13.15 2.06 37.49
C VAL A 159 -13.60 0.78 38.19
N ARG A 160 -14.48 0.89 39.19
CA ARG A 160 -15.01 -0.27 39.94
C ARG A 160 -15.96 -1.13 39.11
N LYS A 161 -16.81 -0.51 38.29
CA LYS A 161 -17.68 -1.25 37.35
C LYS A 161 -16.86 -1.99 36.29
N ASP A 162 -15.82 -1.35 35.76
CA ASP A 162 -14.93 -1.95 34.77
C ASP A 162 -14.12 -3.12 35.33
N ASN A 163 -13.64 -3.02 36.58
CA ASN A 163 -12.99 -4.13 37.28
C ASN A 163 -13.94 -5.31 37.58
N ASN A 164 -15.23 -5.04 37.83
CA ASN A 164 -16.22 -6.08 38.14
C ASN A 164 -16.79 -6.77 36.88
N ASN A 165 -16.77 -6.11 35.72
CA ASN A 165 -17.24 -6.65 34.45
C ASN A 165 -16.12 -7.38 33.66
N SER A 166 -14.93 -7.57 34.25
CA SER A 166 -13.72 -7.94 33.53
C SER A 166 -13.62 -9.41 33.07
N THR A 167 -14.68 -10.22 33.17
CA THR A 167 -14.56 -11.66 32.89
C THR A 167 -14.98 -12.11 31.50
N ASP A 168 -15.81 -11.38 30.73
CA ASP A 168 -16.36 -11.97 29.49
C ASP A 168 -16.37 -11.10 28.22
N ASP A 169 -16.21 -9.78 28.28
CA ASP A 169 -16.41 -8.94 27.07
C ASP A 169 -15.43 -7.77 26.96
N LYS A 170 -14.20 -8.04 27.35
CA LYS A 170 -13.09 -7.12 27.10
C LYS A 170 -12.84 -7.18 25.60
N CYS A 171 -13.18 -6.11 24.85
CA CYS A 171 -12.90 -5.86 23.42
C CYS A 171 -11.37 -5.88 23.10
N CYS A 172 -10.67 -6.88 23.61
CA CYS A 172 -9.27 -7.20 23.44
C CYS A 172 -9.18 -8.07 22.20
N GLY A 173 -9.34 -7.42 21.06
CA GLY A 173 -9.40 -8.08 19.78
C GLY A 173 -8.43 -7.43 18.81
N ILE A 174 -7.77 -8.30 18.07
CA ILE A 174 -7.44 -8.02 16.67
C ILE A 174 -8.71 -7.42 16.02
N PRO A 175 -8.61 -6.25 15.35
CA PRO A 175 -9.75 -5.65 14.67
C PRO A 175 -10.43 -6.66 13.74
N SER A 176 -11.77 -6.66 13.69
CA SER A 176 -12.53 -7.58 12.82
C SER A 176 -12.07 -7.49 11.36
N GLU A 177 -11.79 -6.27 10.91
CA GLU A 177 -11.31 -5.94 9.57
C GLU A 177 -9.94 -6.59 9.29
N ALA A 178 -9.11 -6.77 10.31
CA ALA A 178 -7.77 -7.33 10.16
C ALA A 178 -7.78 -8.82 9.81
N TRP A 179 -8.87 -9.53 10.13
CA TRP A 179 -9.10 -10.92 9.71
C TRP A 179 -9.51 -11.05 8.24
N GLU A 180 -9.98 -9.96 7.62
CA GLU A 180 -10.39 -9.93 6.22
C GLU A 180 -9.25 -9.52 5.28
N TRP A 181 -8.10 -9.09 5.84
CA TRP A 181 -6.95 -8.71 5.03
C TRP A 181 -6.41 -9.88 4.22
N THR A 182 -6.21 -9.63 2.93
CA THR A 182 -5.72 -10.60 1.96
C THR A 182 -4.27 -10.97 2.25
N THR A 183 -3.97 -12.27 2.23
CA THR A 183 -2.61 -12.80 2.37
C THR A 183 -2.46 -14.06 1.52
N HIS A 184 -1.23 -14.38 1.13
CA HIS A 184 -0.90 -15.67 0.52
C HIS A 184 -0.48 -16.72 1.56
N ASP A 185 -0.15 -16.28 2.78
CA ASP A 185 0.27 -17.12 3.90
C ASP A 185 -0.54 -16.77 5.15
N GLU A 186 -1.34 -17.72 5.60
CA GLU A 186 -2.20 -17.61 6.78
C GLU A 186 -1.42 -17.63 8.09
N PHE A 187 -0.30 -18.36 8.14
CA PHE A 187 0.54 -18.40 9.35
C PHE A 187 1.24 -17.06 9.56
N PHE A 188 1.76 -16.47 8.47
CA PHE A 188 2.34 -15.14 8.51
C PHE A 188 1.34 -14.07 8.98
N ARG A 189 0.08 -14.15 8.51
CA ARG A 189 -0.99 -13.26 8.99
C ARG A 189 -1.27 -13.47 10.47
N ALA A 190 -1.42 -14.72 10.93
CA ALA A 190 -1.66 -15.01 12.34
C ALA A 190 -0.54 -14.46 13.25
N ASP A 191 0.72 -14.61 12.85
CA ASP A 191 1.87 -14.07 13.56
C ASP A 191 1.82 -12.54 13.64
N LEU A 192 1.54 -11.86 12.53
CA LEU A 192 1.39 -10.39 12.51
C LEU A 192 0.22 -9.92 13.38
N LEU A 193 -0.90 -10.63 13.34
CA LEU A 193 -2.07 -10.27 14.15
C LEU A 193 -1.83 -10.52 15.65
N SER A 194 -0.95 -11.46 16.03
CA SER A 194 -0.59 -11.70 17.43
C SER A 194 0.08 -10.48 18.09
N GLU A 195 0.71 -9.60 17.31
CA GLU A 195 1.29 -8.33 17.80
C GLU A 195 0.23 -7.41 18.42
N PHE A 196 -1.02 -7.45 17.95
CA PHE A 196 -2.11 -6.70 18.59
C PHE A 196 -2.33 -7.16 20.04
N VAL A 197 -2.24 -8.47 20.28
CA VAL A 197 -2.43 -9.05 21.62
C VAL A 197 -1.30 -8.61 22.54
N HIS A 198 -0.07 -8.59 22.04
CA HIS A 198 1.09 -8.09 22.79
C HIS A 198 1.00 -6.60 23.10
N LEU A 199 0.58 -5.80 22.12
CA LEU A 199 0.34 -4.37 22.28
C LEU A 199 -0.72 -4.11 23.34
N ASP A 200 -1.89 -4.76 23.21
CA ASP A 200 -3.01 -4.63 24.12
C ASP A 200 -2.61 -5.03 25.55
N SER A 201 -1.91 -6.16 25.72
CA SER A 201 -1.41 -6.60 27.03
C SER A 201 -0.51 -5.56 27.70
N SER A 202 0.41 -4.95 26.95
CA SER A 202 1.32 -3.92 27.47
C SER A 202 0.57 -2.67 27.95
N TYR A 203 -0.42 -2.21 27.19
CA TYR A 203 -1.23 -1.05 27.57
C TYR A 203 -2.19 -1.37 28.71
N PHE A 204 -2.82 -2.54 28.74
CA PHE A 204 -3.68 -2.93 29.84
C PHE A 204 -2.93 -3.03 31.17
N CYS A 205 -1.72 -3.59 31.18
CA CYS A 205 -0.88 -3.57 32.39
C CYS A 205 -0.64 -2.14 32.92
N ARG A 206 -0.48 -1.16 32.02
CA ARG A 206 -0.33 0.26 32.42
C ARG A 206 -1.65 0.86 32.90
N LEU A 207 -2.75 0.57 32.22
CA LEU A 207 -4.09 1.03 32.59
C LEU A 207 -4.52 0.46 33.93
N ASP A 208 -4.32 -0.83 34.16
CA ASP A 208 -4.64 -1.50 35.42
C ASP A 208 -3.82 -0.92 36.58
N LYS A 209 -2.55 -0.58 36.33
CA LYS A 209 -1.74 0.15 37.31
C LYS A 209 -2.32 1.53 37.64
N ILE A 210 -2.70 2.33 36.64
CA ILE A 210 -3.30 3.65 36.86
C ILE A 210 -4.65 3.52 37.58
N LYS A 211 -5.48 2.53 37.22
CA LYS A 211 -6.74 2.23 37.91
C LYS A 211 -6.52 1.84 39.37
N SER A 212 -5.49 1.02 39.65
CA SER A 212 -5.09 0.71 41.03
C SER A 212 -4.66 1.97 41.77
N ASP A 213 -3.80 2.80 41.16
CA ASP A 213 -3.35 4.07 41.76
C ASP A 213 -4.55 4.98 42.09
N ILE A 214 -5.59 5.02 41.22
CA ILE A 214 -6.84 5.74 41.48
C ILE A 214 -7.57 5.14 42.69
N LEU A 215 -7.78 3.82 42.73
CA LEU A 215 -8.46 3.17 43.86
C LEU A 215 -7.68 3.32 45.19
N ASP A 216 -6.36 3.28 45.16
CA ASP A 216 -5.52 3.52 46.34
C ASP A 216 -5.67 4.96 46.84
N LEU A 217 -5.78 5.91 45.92
CA LEU A 217 -6.05 7.31 46.22
C LEU A 217 -7.44 7.49 46.87
N GLU A 218 -8.44 6.68 46.48
CA GLU A 218 -9.73 6.62 47.17
C GLU A 218 -9.60 6.25 48.66
N HIS A 219 -8.75 5.25 48.94
CA HIS A 219 -8.53 4.73 50.28
C HIS A 219 -7.68 5.67 51.14
N ASN A 220 -6.61 6.24 50.56
CA ASN A 220 -5.64 7.08 51.27
C ASN A 220 -6.24 8.39 51.81
N TYR A 221 -7.22 8.95 51.11
CA TYR A 221 -7.85 10.23 51.45
C TYR A 221 -9.18 10.11 52.18
N ASP A 222 -9.63 8.88 52.49
CA ASP A 222 -10.90 8.58 53.20
C ASP A 222 -12.08 9.44 52.70
N ILE A 223 -12.29 9.41 51.38
CA ILE A 223 -13.28 10.29 50.70
C ILE A 223 -14.69 10.03 51.24
N TYR A 224 -14.97 8.80 51.68
CA TYR A 224 -16.25 8.40 52.25
C TYR A 224 -16.58 9.07 53.59
N ALA A 225 -15.60 9.66 54.28
CA ALA A 225 -15.84 10.48 55.46
C ALA A 225 -16.50 11.83 55.13
N TRP A 226 -16.49 12.24 53.85
CA TRP A 226 -17.11 13.48 53.39
C TRP A 226 -18.56 13.25 52.97
N LYS A 227 -19.44 14.20 53.32
CA LYS A 227 -20.81 14.22 52.79
C LYS A 227 -20.77 14.55 51.30
N GLN A 228 -21.57 13.86 50.50
CA GLN A 228 -21.64 14.06 49.05
C GLN A 228 -21.80 15.53 48.65
N ASN A 229 -22.74 16.24 49.27
CA ASN A 229 -23.01 17.65 48.95
C ASN A 229 -21.82 18.56 49.27
N ASP A 230 -21.07 18.25 50.33
CA ASP A 230 -19.88 19.01 50.74
C ASP A 230 -18.73 18.77 49.77
N PHE A 231 -18.57 17.52 49.28
CA PHE A 231 -17.60 17.15 48.28
C PHE A 231 -17.87 17.86 46.95
N VAL A 232 -19.09 17.79 46.44
CA VAL A 232 -19.51 18.44 45.18
C VAL A 232 -19.36 19.96 45.26
N LEU A 233 -19.70 20.57 46.41
CA LEU A 233 -19.50 22.00 46.61
C LEU A 233 -18.01 22.37 46.59
N THR A 234 -17.16 21.57 47.25
CA THR A 234 -15.72 21.80 47.27
C THR A 234 -15.10 21.60 45.89
N GLU A 235 -15.56 20.59 45.15
CA GLU A 235 -15.17 20.30 43.78
C GLU A 235 -15.50 21.49 42.85
N TYR A 236 -16.72 22.01 42.92
CA TYR A 236 -17.13 23.20 42.17
C TYR A 236 -16.24 24.42 42.48
N ILE A 237 -16.00 24.69 43.77
CA ILE A 237 -15.15 25.80 44.20
C ILE A 237 -13.72 25.60 43.68
N TYR A 238 -13.19 24.38 43.76
CA TYR A 238 -11.88 24.05 43.24
C TYR A 238 -11.76 24.36 41.74
N GLU A 239 -12.74 23.99 40.92
CA GLU A 239 -12.72 24.26 39.48
C GLU A 239 -12.78 25.76 39.14
N VAL A 240 -13.63 26.51 39.83
CA VAL A 240 -13.73 27.98 39.67
C VAL A 240 -12.39 28.68 39.97
N TYR A 241 -11.67 28.22 40.99
CA TYR A 241 -10.39 28.81 41.36
C TYR A 241 -9.23 28.28 40.51
N ASN A 242 -9.24 27.00 40.12
CA ASN A 242 -8.17 26.39 39.32
C ASN A 242 -8.10 26.97 37.90
N SER A 243 -9.25 27.34 37.33
CA SER A 243 -9.35 28.02 36.03
C SER A 243 -8.80 29.46 36.02
N SER A 244 -8.71 30.12 37.18
CA SER A 244 -8.39 31.55 37.28
C SER A 244 -6.88 31.87 37.31
N ASN A 245 -6.01 30.86 37.28
CA ASN A 245 -4.55 30.96 37.18
C ASN A 245 -3.78 31.90 38.17
N PRO A 246 -4.14 32.04 39.48
CA PRO A 246 -3.28 32.75 40.43
C PRO A 246 -2.31 31.79 41.14
N SER A 247 -1.06 32.23 41.32
CA SER A 247 0.01 31.51 42.06
C SER A 247 -0.32 31.18 43.53
N ARG A 248 -1.46 31.66 44.06
CA ARG A 248 -1.99 31.39 45.41
C ARG A 248 -3.38 30.75 45.41
N CYS A 249 -3.81 30.18 44.28
CA CYS A 249 -5.13 29.56 44.09
C CYS A 249 -5.52 28.62 45.24
N ARG A 250 -4.63 27.68 45.59
CA ARG A 250 -4.86 26.71 46.67
C ARG A 250 -5.13 27.39 48.02
N GLN A 251 -4.36 28.42 48.37
CA GLN A 251 -4.53 29.13 49.63
C GLN A 251 -5.87 29.87 49.67
N HIS A 252 -6.23 30.56 48.58
CA HIS A 252 -7.50 31.27 48.50
C HIS A 252 -8.71 30.33 48.52
N CYS A 253 -8.59 29.16 47.88
CA CYS A 253 -9.61 28.12 47.90
C CYS A 253 -9.80 27.59 49.34
N ILE A 254 -8.72 27.27 50.05
CA ILE A 254 -8.78 26.85 51.47
C ILE A 254 -9.40 27.95 52.34
N ASP A 255 -8.96 29.20 52.19
CA ASP A 255 -9.47 30.33 52.97
C ASP A 255 -10.96 30.56 52.70
N PHE A 256 -11.43 30.36 51.47
CA PHE A 256 -12.84 30.46 51.10
C PHE A 256 -13.66 29.32 51.68
N LEU A 257 -13.21 28.07 51.51
CA LEU A 257 -13.88 26.89 52.06
C LEU A 257 -14.02 26.96 53.58
N ASN A 258 -13.00 27.46 54.28
CA ASN A 258 -13.03 27.66 55.74
C ASN A 258 -14.04 28.73 56.20
N ARG A 259 -14.45 29.66 55.31
CA ARG A 259 -15.46 30.68 55.61
C ARG A 259 -16.89 30.19 55.42
N ILE A 260 -17.09 29.06 54.75
CA ILE A 260 -18.42 28.47 54.51
C ILE A 260 -18.88 27.75 55.78
N PRO A 261 -19.93 28.25 56.48
CA PRO A 261 -20.33 27.70 57.77
C PRO A 261 -20.82 26.25 57.70
N SER A 262 -21.37 25.83 56.55
CA SER A 262 -21.89 24.48 56.35
C SER A 262 -20.81 23.39 56.26
N LEU A 263 -19.59 23.74 55.84
CA LEU A 263 -18.47 22.78 55.71
C LEU A 263 -17.76 22.53 57.04
N GLY A 264 -17.83 23.50 57.96
CA GLY A 264 -17.28 23.44 59.31
C GLY A 264 -15.74 23.57 59.35
N PRO A 265 -15.17 24.26 60.36
CA PRO A 265 -13.73 24.56 60.41
C PRO A 265 -12.83 23.35 60.78
N LYS A 266 -13.41 22.16 60.98
CA LYS A 266 -12.70 20.96 61.46
C LYS A 266 -12.26 20.00 60.36
N LYS A 267 -12.67 20.22 59.11
CA LYS A 267 -12.34 19.31 58.01
C LYS A 267 -11.00 19.70 57.37
N PRO A 268 -10.16 18.71 56.98
CA PRO A 268 -8.89 19.00 56.34
C PRO A 268 -9.10 19.35 54.86
N HIS A 269 -9.64 20.53 54.56
CA HIS A 269 -9.86 21.01 53.18
C HIS A 269 -8.58 20.93 52.32
N ALA A 270 -7.41 21.15 52.93
CA ALA A 270 -6.12 21.01 52.28
C ALA A 270 -5.88 19.58 51.72
N GLN A 271 -6.23 18.54 52.47
CA GLN A 271 -6.10 17.15 52.03
C GLN A 271 -7.05 16.84 50.88
N LEU A 272 -8.29 17.36 50.92
CA LEU A 272 -9.26 17.18 49.85
C LEU A 272 -8.85 17.89 48.54
N LEU A 273 -8.21 19.05 48.63
CA LEU A 273 -7.65 19.72 47.45
C LEU A 273 -6.42 18.99 46.88
N ASP A 274 -5.59 18.40 47.75
CA ASP A 274 -4.47 17.56 47.30
C ASP A 274 -4.97 16.29 46.61
N PHE A 275 -6.05 15.69 47.12
CA PHE A 275 -6.81 14.62 46.47
C PHE A 275 -7.28 15.04 45.06
N PHE A 276 -7.94 16.20 44.89
CA PHE A 276 -8.41 16.63 43.57
C PHE A 276 -7.27 16.79 42.57
N ARG A 277 -6.16 17.39 43.01
CA ARG A 277 -4.97 17.56 42.17
C ARG A 277 -4.41 16.21 41.73
N GLU A 278 -4.23 15.27 42.65
CA GLU A 278 -3.66 13.96 42.35
C GLU A 278 -4.61 13.11 41.50
N HIS A 279 -5.91 13.19 41.77
CA HIS A 279 -6.95 12.58 40.94
C HIS A 279 -6.91 13.13 39.51
N ASP A 280 -6.83 14.44 39.32
CA ASP A 280 -6.80 15.05 37.98
C ASP A 280 -5.54 14.62 37.22
N ILE A 281 -4.38 14.53 37.88
CA ILE A 281 -3.15 13.99 37.29
C ILE A 281 -3.33 12.54 36.83
N LEU A 282 -3.93 11.69 37.67
CA LEU A 282 -4.17 10.28 37.31
C LEU A 282 -5.22 10.13 36.20
N LYS A 283 -6.26 10.96 36.21
CA LYS A 283 -7.28 11.00 35.16
C LYS A 283 -6.67 11.40 33.82
N THR A 284 -5.90 12.48 33.76
CA THR A 284 -5.19 12.88 32.53
C THR A 284 -4.24 11.78 32.06
N LYS A 285 -3.50 11.16 32.98
CA LYS A 285 -2.61 10.04 32.64
C LYS A 285 -3.37 8.82 32.09
N LEU A 286 -4.57 8.53 32.62
CA LEU A 286 -5.44 7.48 32.11
C LEU A 286 -5.91 7.80 30.68
N GLU A 287 -6.43 9.01 30.47
CA GLU A 287 -6.90 9.50 29.16
C GLU A 287 -5.76 9.48 28.12
N ASP A 288 -4.59 10.01 28.48
CA ASP A 288 -3.40 9.99 27.62
C ASP A 288 -2.96 8.56 27.26
N THR A 289 -3.04 7.64 28.23
CA THR A 289 -2.69 6.23 28.00
C THR A 289 -3.70 5.56 27.06
N LEU A 290 -5.00 5.86 27.19
CA LEU A 290 -6.05 5.35 26.30
C LEU A 290 -5.92 5.91 24.87
N LEU A 291 -5.64 7.22 24.74
CA LEU A 291 -5.39 7.86 23.45
C LEU A 291 -4.13 7.30 22.78
N SER A 292 -3.05 7.14 23.54
CA SER A 292 -1.81 6.53 23.05
C SER A 292 -2.04 5.08 22.61
N TRP A 293 -2.82 4.30 23.36
CA TRP A 293 -3.18 2.93 23.00
C TRP A 293 -3.96 2.89 21.68
N THR A 294 -4.97 3.74 21.53
CA THR A 294 -5.79 3.83 20.31
C THR A 294 -4.92 4.19 19.09
N ARG A 295 -4.04 5.19 19.24
CA ARG A 295 -3.09 5.57 18.18
C ARG A 295 -2.15 4.41 17.83
N ALA A 296 -1.57 3.75 18.84
CA ALA A 296 -0.64 2.64 18.61
C ALA A 296 -1.32 1.44 17.91
N LYS A 297 -2.60 1.15 18.21
CA LYS A 297 -3.38 0.14 17.48
C LYS A 297 -3.55 0.52 16.01
N GLN A 298 -3.87 1.78 15.72
CA GLN A 298 -4.00 2.23 14.34
C GLN A 298 -2.66 2.15 13.59
N GLU A 299 -1.56 2.63 14.20
CA GLU A 299 -0.23 2.55 13.60
C GLU A 299 0.25 1.11 13.39
N LEU A 300 -0.15 0.18 14.27
CA LEU A 300 0.12 -1.24 14.08
C LEU A 300 -0.71 -1.81 12.91
N ALA A 301 -2.00 -1.45 12.83
CA ALA A 301 -2.86 -1.86 11.73
C ALA A 301 -2.30 -1.43 10.38
N ASP A 302 -1.93 -0.14 10.25
CA ASP A 302 -1.36 0.41 9.03
C ASP A 302 -0.06 -0.31 8.64
N ARG A 303 0.82 -0.58 9.60
CA ARG A 303 2.07 -1.32 9.36
C ARG A 303 1.85 -2.76 8.93
N ILE A 304 0.91 -3.47 9.56
CA ILE A 304 0.58 -4.85 9.17
C ILE A 304 0.01 -4.87 7.77
N GLN A 305 -0.91 -3.95 7.44
CA GLN A 305 -1.50 -3.86 6.11
C GLN A 305 -0.42 -3.65 5.03
N ILE A 306 0.48 -2.68 5.22
CA ILE A 306 1.60 -2.45 4.29
C ILE A 306 2.47 -3.71 4.16
N THR A 307 2.79 -4.36 5.28
CA THR A 307 3.62 -5.58 5.29
C THR A 307 2.96 -6.73 4.53
N LEU A 308 1.63 -6.89 4.65
CA LEU A 308 0.88 -7.90 3.91
C LEU A 308 0.82 -7.58 2.41
N GLU A 309 0.63 -6.32 2.04
CA GLU A 309 0.66 -5.86 0.65
C GLU A 309 2.03 -6.13 0.01
N ASP A 310 3.12 -5.78 0.69
CA ASP A 310 4.50 -6.05 0.24
C ASP A 310 4.75 -7.56 0.08
N ALA A 311 4.27 -8.37 1.04
CA ALA A 311 4.42 -9.82 0.99
C ALA A 311 3.63 -10.44 -0.18
N LEU A 312 2.44 -9.92 -0.49
CA LEU A 312 1.66 -10.32 -1.66
C LEU A 312 2.35 -9.95 -2.97
N GLU A 313 2.86 -8.72 -3.08
CA GLU A 313 3.57 -8.27 -4.28
C GLU A 313 4.81 -9.12 -4.54
N GLU A 314 5.60 -9.39 -3.50
CA GLU A 314 6.79 -10.23 -3.60
C GLU A 314 6.45 -11.68 -3.98
N HIS A 315 5.37 -12.25 -3.43
CA HIS A 315 4.88 -13.57 -3.84
C HIS A 315 4.47 -13.58 -5.32
N GLN A 316 3.75 -12.55 -5.80
CA GLN A 316 3.37 -12.42 -7.20
C GLN A 316 4.60 -12.33 -8.11
N LYS A 317 5.57 -11.48 -7.80
CA LYS A 317 6.84 -11.35 -8.54
C LYS A 317 7.58 -12.69 -8.64
N ARG A 318 7.64 -13.45 -7.54
CA ARG A 318 8.25 -14.79 -7.54
C ARG A 318 7.48 -15.78 -8.41
N SER A 319 6.15 -15.73 -8.40
CA SER A 319 5.31 -16.58 -9.24
C SER A 319 5.52 -16.28 -10.73
N GLU A 320 5.53 -15.00 -11.11
CA GLU A 320 5.81 -14.56 -12.48
C GLU A 320 7.22 -14.95 -12.93
N GLY A 321 8.21 -14.80 -12.05
CA GLY A 321 9.58 -15.25 -12.29
C GLY A 321 9.67 -16.75 -12.59
N LYS A 322 8.98 -17.59 -11.80
CA LYS A 322 8.90 -19.05 -12.04
C LYS A 322 8.25 -19.37 -13.38
N MET A 323 7.12 -18.72 -13.70
CA MET A 323 6.41 -18.94 -14.96
C MET A 323 7.26 -18.51 -16.17
N ASN A 324 8.00 -17.40 -16.06
CA ASN A 324 8.92 -16.94 -17.10
C ASN A 324 10.11 -17.89 -17.28
N ALA A 325 10.70 -18.37 -16.18
CA ALA A 325 11.76 -19.38 -16.24
C ALA A 325 11.29 -20.67 -16.93
N GLU A 326 10.06 -21.11 -16.66
CA GLU A 326 9.47 -22.27 -17.31
C GLU A 326 9.24 -22.04 -18.82
N LYS A 327 8.68 -20.88 -19.22
CA LYS A 327 8.54 -20.49 -20.63
C LYS A 327 9.89 -20.46 -21.36
N GLN A 328 10.93 -19.93 -20.70
CA GLN A 328 12.27 -19.91 -21.26
C GLN A 328 12.82 -21.34 -21.41
N ARG A 329 12.62 -22.20 -20.41
CA ARG A 329 13.01 -23.62 -20.48
C ARG A 329 12.38 -24.33 -21.66
N LEU A 330 11.06 -24.19 -21.85
CA LEU A 330 10.33 -24.77 -22.99
C LEU A 330 10.82 -24.23 -24.33
N THR A 331 11.10 -22.92 -24.40
CA THR A 331 11.64 -22.27 -25.60
C THR A 331 13.02 -22.83 -25.95
N CYS A 332 13.91 -22.96 -24.97
CA CYS A 332 15.23 -23.55 -25.15
C CYS A 332 15.16 -25.02 -25.59
N GLN A 333 14.23 -25.80 -25.05
CA GLN A 333 13.99 -27.18 -25.48
C GLN A 333 13.56 -27.24 -26.96
N LEU A 334 12.58 -26.43 -27.35
CA LEU A 334 12.08 -26.38 -28.73
C LEU A 334 13.16 -25.93 -29.73
N LEU A 335 14.00 -24.96 -29.34
CA LEU A 335 15.15 -24.53 -30.15
C LEU A 335 16.20 -25.64 -30.26
N ALA A 336 16.48 -26.38 -29.18
CA ALA A 336 17.42 -27.49 -29.20
C ALA A 336 16.95 -28.60 -30.17
N GLU A 337 15.65 -28.93 -30.15
CA GLU A 337 15.06 -29.89 -31.08
C GLU A 337 15.18 -29.44 -32.55
N LYS A 338 14.89 -28.16 -32.83
CA LYS A 338 15.06 -27.57 -34.17
C LYS A 338 16.51 -27.63 -34.65
N VAL A 339 17.46 -27.27 -33.77
CA VAL A 339 18.90 -27.35 -34.08
C VAL A 339 19.33 -28.79 -34.33
N GLN A 340 18.84 -29.75 -33.54
CA GLN A 340 19.13 -31.17 -33.75
C GLN A 340 18.58 -31.67 -35.09
N LYS A 341 17.35 -31.26 -35.46
CA LYS A 341 16.76 -31.58 -36.77
C LYS A 341 17.59 -30.99 -37.91
N TRP A 342 17.96 -29.71 -37.82
CA TRP A 342 18.80 -29.05 -38.81
C TRP A 342 20.18 -29.71 -38.95
N ARG A 343 20.79 -30.15 -37.85
CA ARG A 343 22.06 -30.91 -37.88
C ARG A 343 21.89 -32.22 -38.67
N LYS A 344 20.81 -32.97 -38.43
CA LYS A 344 20.50 -34.20 -39.20
C LYS A 344 20.31 -33.91 -40.69
N GLU A 345 19.50 -32.90 -41.03
CA GLU A 345 19.27 -32.50 -42.43
C GLU A 345 20.58 -32.07 -43.11
N LYS A 346 21.47 -31.37 -42.39
CA LYS A 346 22.79 -30.99 -42.90
C LYS A 346 23.70 -32.20 -43.14
N ASP A 347 23.75 -33.14 -42.21
CA ASP A 347 24.53 -34.37 -42.36
C ASP A 347 24.02 -35.22 -43.54
N GLU A 348 22.70 -35.30 -43.72
CA GLU A 348 22.06 -35.95 -44.88
C GLU A 348 22.43 -35.28 -46.20
N LEU A 349 22.44 -33.94 -46.27
CA LEU A 349 22.86 -33.20 -47.46
C LEU A 349 24.33 -33.44 -47.80
N VAL A 350 25.22 -33.46 -46.80
CA VAL A 350 26.64 -33.74 -47.00
C VAL A 350 26.84 -35.17 -47.54
N GLU A 351 26.11 -36.14 -47.01
CA GLU A 351 26.12 -37.53 -47.48
C GLU A 351 25.64 -37.64 -48.94
N LEU A 352 24.57 -36.92 -49.30
CA LEU A 352 24.07 -36.86 -50.69
C LEU A 352 25.09 -36.23 -51.64
N GLU A 353 25.73 -35.12 -51.25
CA GLU A 353 26.80 -34.49 -52.03
C GLU A 353 28.01 -35.42 -52.22
N TYR A 354 28.38 -36.15 -51.18
CA TYR A 354 29.45 -37.15 -51.24
C TYR A 354 29.12 -38.25 -52.26
N ARG A 355 27.90 -38.79 -52.24
CA ARG A 355 27.43 -39.80 -53.21
C ARG A 355 27.43 -39.29 -54.64
N VAL A 356 26.99 -38.04 -54.88
CA VAL A 356 27.02 -37.42 -56.21
C VAL A 356 28.46 -37.24 -56.69
N LYS A 357 29.37 -36.78 -55.82
CA LYS A 357 30.80 -36.66 -56.16
C LYS A 357 31.42 -38.00 -56.52
N GLU A 358 31.15 -39.07 -55.76
CA GLU A 358 31.72 -40.38 -56.07
C GLU A 358 31.12 -40.98 -57.35
N ALA A 359 29.81 -40.82 -57.59
CA ALA A 359 29.19 -41.21 -58.87
C ALA A 359 29.81 -40.47 -60.06
N ASN A 360 30.04 -39.16 -59.93
CA ASN A 360 30.72 -38.37 -60.96
C ASN A 360 32.15 -38.89 -61.21
N ARG A 361 32.93 -39.19 -60.16
CA ARG A 361 34.28 -39.78 -60.32
C ARG A 361 34.24 -41.12 -61.05
N ILE A 362 33.25 -41.98 -60.77
CA ILE A 362 33.08 -43.25 -61.48
C ILE A 362 32.75 -43.00 -62.96
N THR A 363 31.80 -42.12 -63.27
CA THR A 363 31.45 -41.81 -64.67
C THR A 363 32.59 -41.15 -65.44
N GLU A 364 33.42 -40.34 -64.78
CA GLU A 364 34.65 -39.78 -65.39
C GLU A 364 35.68 -40.86 -65.68
N ARG A 365 35.91 -41.80 -64.75
CA ARG A 365 36.78 -42.97 -65.00
C ARG A 365 36.26 -43.79 -66.19
N GLU A 366 34.95 -44.06 -66.26
CA GLU A 366 34.36 -44.78 -67.39
C GLU A 366 34.50 -44.02 -68.72
N ARG A 367 34.31 -42.69 -68.71
CA ARG A 367 34.55 -41.84 -69.88
C ARG A 367 36.02 -41.86 -70.28
N GLY A 368 36.94 -41.86 -69.31
CA GLY A 368 38.37 -42.01 -69.51
C GLY A 368 38.72 -43.35 -70.17
N MET A 369 38.20 -44.46 -69.63
CA MET A 369 38.38 -45.81 -70.17
C MET A 369 37.81 -45.93 -71.58
N LYS A 370 36.60 -45.41 -71.84
CA LYS A 370 36.00 -45.39 -73.19
C LYS A 370 36.81 -44.54 -74.17
N LYS A 371 37.40 -43.43 -73.72
CA LYS A 371 38.31 -42.62 -74.55
C LYS A 371 39.60 -43.38 -74.85
N GLN A 372 40.21 -44.03 -73.85
CA GLN A 372 41.40 -44.88 -74.03
C GLN A 372 41.11 -46.04 -74.99
N GLU A 373 40.00 -46.75 -74.84
CA GLU A 373 39.62 -47.86 -75.72
C GLU A 373 39.40 -47.37 -77.17
N ARG A 374 38.79 -46.18 -77.35
CA ARG A 374 38.65 -45.54 -78.67
C ARG A 374 40.00 -45.15 -79.26
N GLU A 375 40.92 -44.61 -78.45
CA GLU A 375 42.27 -44.29 -78.87
C GLU A 375 43.09 -45.54 -79.20
N GLU A 376 43.00 -46.62 -78.42
CA GLU A 376 43.65 -47.90 -78.71
C GLU A 376 43.11 -48.53 -79.98
N LYS A 377 41.78 -48.54 -80.18
CA LYS A 377 41.19 -48.97 -81.45
C LYS A 377 41.67 -48.11 -82.62
N ARG A 378 41.79 -46.79 -82.44
CA ARG A 378 42.37 -45.90 -83.46
C ARG A 378 43.83 -46.24 -83.73
N ARG A 379 44.64 -46.46 -82.69
CA ARG A 379 46.07 -46.84 -82.80
C ARG A 379 46.23 -48.21 -83.45
N GLN A 380 45.40 -49.21 -83.14
CA GLN A 380 45.38 -50.51 -83.79
C GLN A 380 44.95 -50.41 -85.25
N ASN A 381 43.93 -49.61 -85.58
CA ASN A 381 43.56 -49.35 -86.97
C ASN A 381 44.68 -48.66 -87.76
N ILE A 382 45.38 -47.70 -87.15
CA ILE A 382 46.56 -47.06 -87.77
C ILE A 382 47.70 -48.09 -87.93
N LYS A 383 47.98 -48.89 -86.90
CA LYS A 383 49.02 -49.93 -86.93
C LYS A 383 48.73 -51.00 -88.00
N ASN A 384 47.47 -51.40 -88.15
CA ASN A 384 47.03 -52.34 -89.19
C ASN A 384 47.12 -51.71 -90.59
N LYS A 385 46.79 -50.41 -90.76
CA LYS A 385 47.00 -49.68 -92.02
C LYS A 385 48.48 -49.52 -92.35
N VAL A 386 49.35 -49.29 -91.37
CA VAL A 386 50.81 -49.23 -91.55
C VAL A 386 51.38 -50.62 -91.87
N SER A 387 50.82 -51.70 -91.32
CA SER A 387 51.23 -53.08 -91.58
C SER A 387 50.83 -53.60 -92.97
N ILE A 388 49.91 -52.95 -93.69
CA ILE A 388 49.53 -53.27 -95.07
C ILE A 388 50.37 -52.49 -96.09
N VAL A 389 50.92 -51.33 -95.72
CA VAL A 389 51.70 -50.47 -96.64
C VAL A 389 53.21 -50.72 -96.56
N PHE A 390 53.72 -51.38 -95.51
CA PHE A 390 55.14 -51.73 -95.44
C PHE A 390 55.39 -53.11 -94.79
N PRO A 391 55.51 -54.19 -95.58
CA PRO A 391 56.38 -55.29 -95.24
C PRO A 391 57.78 -54.99 -95.79
N ASN A 392 58.77 -55.02 -94.90
CA ASN A 392 60.21 -54.91 -95.17
C ASN A 392 60.73 -53.54 -95.62
N LYS A 393 61.95 -53.14 -95.29
CA LYS A 393 62.91 -53.39 -94.20
C LYS A 393 64.12 -52.57 -94.66
N TYR A 394 64.71 -51.81 -93.75
CA TYR A 394 66.06 -51.24 -93.86
C TYR A 394 66.29 -50.16 -94.94
N GLU A 395 66.33 -48.90 -94.51
CA GLU A 395 67.47 -48.00 -94.75
C GLU A 395 67.23 -46.65 -94.04
N LEU A 396 68.32 -45.98 -93.64
CA LEU A 396 68.40 -44.66 -92.97
C LEU A 396 68.04 -44.71 -91.47
N VAL A 397 68.89 -45.20 -90.56
CA VAL A 397 70.29 -44.84 -90.34
C VAL A 397 70.47 -43.33 -90.17
N LEU A 398 70.53 -42.95 -88.88
CA LEU A 398 71.44 -41.98 -88.27
C LEU A 398 71.32 -40.48 -88.55
N LEU A 399 71.63 -39.74 -87.46
CA LEU A 399 71.81 -38.30 -87.29
C LEU A 399 70.48 -37.54 -87.16
N ILE A 400 70.12 -36.94 -86.02
CA ILE A 400 70.95 -36.02 -85.23
C ILE A 400 70.67 -36.18 -83.73
N SER A 401 71.77 -36.39 -83.04
CA SER A 401 72.04 -36.34 -81.61
C SER A 401 71.91 -34.94 -80.99
N LYS A 402 71.63 -34.93 -79.67
CA LYS A 402 72.10 -33.97 -78.64
C LYS A 402 71.52 -32.55 -78.63
N THR A 403 70.78 -32.26 -77.55
CA THR A 403 70.97 -31.14 -76.58
C THR A 403 69.84 -31.22 -75.54
N HIS A 404 70.03 -31.73 -74.31
CA HIS A 404 70.63 -31.08 -73.13
C HIS A 404 70.01 -29.71 -72.79
N PHE A 405 69.18 -29.64 -71.73
CA PHE A 405 69.26 -28.75 -70.54
C PHE A 405 67.88 -28.40 -69.90
N TYR A 406 67.81 -28.65 -68.59
CA TYR A 406 67.27 -27.83 -67.49
C TYR A 406 65.77 -27.66 -67.21
N LEU A 407 65.45 -28.02 -65.94
CA LEU A 407 64.39 -27.50 -65.07
C LEU A 407 64.30 -25.97 -65.07
N PRO A 408 63.12 -25.40 -64.72
CA PRO A 408 63.02 -24.77 -63.41
C PRO A 408 61.70 -24.99 -62.67
N ALA A 409 61.76 -24.60 -61.40
CA ALA A 409 60.79 -24.73 -60.32
C ALA A 409 59.49 -23.90 -60.47
N LEU A 410 58.47 -24.33 -59.71
CA LEU A 410 57.42 -23.63 -58.94
C LEU A 410 56.91 -22.23 -59.39
N PRO A 411 55.64 -21.93 -59.09
CA PRO A 411 55.42 -21.09 -57.90
C PRO A 411 54.27 -21.59 -56.99
N THR A 412 54.55 -21.52 -55.69
CA THR A 412 53.59 -21.22 -54.62
C THR A 412 53.06 -19.79 -54.78
N ASN A 413 51.79 -19.58 -54.43
CA ASN A 413 51.09 -18.34 -54.01
C ASN A 413 49.60 -18.74 -53.94
N ASP A 414 48.76 -18.40 -52.99
CA ASP A 414 48.82 -17.74 -51.68
C ASP A 414 47.61 -18.27 -50.89
#